data_AF-A0A8T3QKY9-F1
#
_entry.id   AF-A0A8T3QKY9-F1
#
_cell.length_a   1.000
_cell.length_b   1.000
_cell.length_c   1.000
_cell.angle_alpha   90.00
_cell.angle_beta   90.00
_cell.angle_gamma   90.00
#
_symmetry.space_group_name_H-M   'P 1'
#
loop_
_entity.id
_entity.type
_entity.pdbx_description
1 polymer ?
#
loop_
_entity_poly.entity_id
_entity_poly.type
_entity_poly.pdbx_seq_one_letter_code
_entity_poly.pdbx_strand_id
1 'polypeptide(L)'
;MRRLIGLYPRAWRERYGAEFDDLLDDRPATLRDQLDIAAGAIDAWIHPQIIGHSVVPTAGGPDGGRLLGPAAAIAGGGLLILGGALMFGTRVDAHLGYKLVDAPLVGLVLGMVLVSVAAIARSSRPRRVGSRPASAASVAMLIGAMATALPWPFLAIGLFGFLGASMAFGLIIAVLDRRPAGILIAIATFLMASMNTEDERALLTIPFAIAWMLIGLADLRPAPRATHPGPSVAVDPGRP
;
A
#
# COMPACT_ATOMS: atom_id res chain seq x y z
N MET A 1 18.76 17.01 -4.30
CA MET A 1 18.91 15.55 -4.52
C MET A 1 19.67 14.85 -3.40
N ARG A 2 20.86 15.31 -2.98
CA ARG A 2 21.64 14.72 -1.86
C ARG A 2 20.85 14.40 -0.58
N ARG A 3 19.86 15.24 -0.23
CA ARG A 3 18.97 14.97 0.93
C ARG A 3 18.18 13.65 0.80
N LEU A 4 17.92 13.18 -0.42
CA LEU A 4 17.20 11.93 -0.69
C LEU A 4 18.07 10.69 -0.43
N ILE A 5 19.40 10.78 -0.50
CA ILE A 5 20.29 9.69 -0.09
C ILE A 5 20.03 9.36 1.39
N GLY A 6 19.72 10.36 2.21
CA GLY A 6 19.34 10.18 3.62
C GLY A 6 18.13 9.28 3.85
N LEU A 7 17.30 9.04 2.82
CA LEU A 7 16.17 8.10 2.90
C LEU A 7 16.61 6.64 2.85
N TYR A 8 17.82 6.34 2.39
CA TYR A 8 18.32 4.96 2.33
C TYR A 8 18.72 4.43 3.73
N PRO A 9 18.55 3.11 3.99
CA PRO A 9 19.00 2.49 5.22
C PRO A 9 20.48 2.79 5.51
N ARG A 10 20.84 2.92 6.79
CA ARG A 10 22.22 3.28 7.20
C ARG A 10 23.28 2.34 6.61
N ALA A 11 23.06 1.03 6.66
CA ALA A 11 23.99 0.04 6.11
C ALA A 11 24.19 0.16 4.58
N TRP A 12 23.15 0.59 3.85
CA TRP A 12 23.25 0.85 2.42
C TRP A 12 24.13 2.09 2.16
N ARG A 13 23.88 3.17 2.91
CA ARG A 13 24.62 4.44 2.79
C ARG A 13 26.10 4.27 3.12
N GLU A 14 26.43 3.46 4.11
CA GLU A 14 27.81 3.17 4.48
C GLU A 14 28.59 2.45 3.36
N ARG A 15 27.90 1.69 2.50
CA ARG A 15 28.54 0.89 1.44
C ARG A 15 28.55 1.57 0.06
N TYR A 16 27.46 2.24 -0.31
CA TYR A 16 27.27 2.80 -1.66
C TYR A 16 27.02 4.31 -1.66
N GLY A 17 26.90 4.93 -0.49
CA GLY A 17 26.53 6.34 -0.38
C GLY A 17 27.52 7.28 -1.07
N ALA A 18 28.83 7.01 -0.98
CA ALA A 18 29.85 7.84 -1.62
C ALA A 18 29.82 7.72 -3.15
N GLU A 19 29.78 6.49 -3.68
CA GLU A 19 29.69 6.24 -5.13
C GLU A 19 28.39 6.83 -5.73
N PHE A 20 27.28 6.71 -5.01
CA PHE A 20 26.01 7.27 -5.46
C PHE A 20 26.00 8.80 -5.39
N ASP A 21 26.72 9.41 -4.44
CA ASP A 21 26.88 10.87 -4.36
C ASP A 21 27.66 11.40 -5.58
N ASP A 22 28.75 10.72 -5.94
CA ASP A 22 29.57 11.05 -7.12
C ASP A 22 28.75 10.94 -8.43
N LEU A 23 27.91 9.90 -8.56
CA LEU A 23 27.02 9.73 -9.72
C LEU A 23 25.97 10.83 -9.86
N LEU A 24 25.55 11.44 -8.75
CA LEU A 24 24.58 12.55 -8.77
C LEU A 24 25.22 13.89 -9.10
N ASP A 25 26.53 14.05 -8.90
CA ASP A 25 27.25 15.28 -9.24
C ASP A 25 27.46 15.41 -10.78
N ASP A 26 27.49 14.29 -11.50
CA ASP A 26 27.74 14.26 -12.95
C ASP A 26 26.55 14.67 -13.83
N ARG A 27 25.33 14.81 -13.29
CA ARG A 27 24.13 15.07 -14.11
C ARG A 27 23.12 16.03 -13.47
N PRO A 28 22.52 16.96 -14.24
CA PRO A 28 21.41 17.78 -13.75
C PRO A 28 20.18 16.91 -13.48
N ALA A 29 19.76 16.91 -12.22
CA ALA A 29 18.64 16.17 -11.68
C ALA A 29 17.29 16.50 -12.32
N THR A 30 16.63 15.53 -12.95
CA THR A 30 15.22 15.69 -13.35
C THR A 30 14.26 15.31 -12.21
N LEU A 31 13.00 15.75 -12.29
CA LEU A 31 11.93 15.34 -11.37
C LEU A 31 11.72 13.81 -11.38
N ARG A 32 11.94 13.16 -12.53
CA ARG A 32 11.85 11.71 -12.66
C ARG A 32 12.92 11.01 -11.84
N ASP A 33 14.15 11.51 -11.88
CA ASP A 33 15.26 10.93 -11.13
C ASP A 33 15.04 11.04 -9.61
N GLN A 34 14.41 12.13 -9.15
CA GLN A 34 14.06 12.27 -7.73
C GLN A 34 13.03 11.23 -7.27
N LEU A 35 12.02 10.94 -8.11
CA LEU A 35 11.02 9.91 -7.83
C LEU A 35 11.64 8.50 -7.89
N ASP A 36 12.54 8.26 -8.83
CA ASP A 36 13.23 6.98 -8.98
C ASP A 36 14.15 6.70 -7.77
N ILE A 37 14.89 7.71 -7.31
CA ILE A 37 15.70 7.63 -6.09
C ILE A 37 14.83 7.36 -4.85
N ALA A 38 13.67 8.02 -4.74
CA ALA A 38 12.74 7.81 -3.63
C ALA A 38 12.13 6.39 -3.66
N ALA A 39 11.79 5.88 -4.85
CA ALA A 39 11.31 4.52 -5.03
C ALA A 39 12.39 3.49 -4.69
N GLY A 40 13.63 3.71 -5.15
CA GLY A 40 14.78 2.86 -4.82
C GLY A 40 15.09 2.85 -3.32
N ALA A 41 14.93 3.99 -2.63
CA ALA A 41 15.09 4.06 -1.18
C ALA A 41 14.05 3.19 -0.46
N ILE A 42 12.78 3.27 -0.88
CA ILE A 42 11.69 2.46 -0.34
C ILE A 42 11.94 0.98 -0.60
N ASP A 43 12.38 0.61 -1.81
CA ASP A 43 12.71 -0.77 -2.15
C ASP A 43 13.86 -1.31 -1.29
N ALA A 44 14.90 -0.51 -1.05
CA ALA A 44 16.01 -0.88 -0.16
C ALA A 44 15.59 -1.11 1.30
N TRP A 45 14.52 -0.46 1.76
CA TRP A 45 13.90 -0.75 3.06
C TRP A 45 13.06 -2.03 3.06
N ILE A 46 12.37 -2.32 1.95
CA ILE A 46 11.48 -3.49 1.82
C ILE A 46 12.28 -4.78 1.58
N HIS A 47 13.38 -4.70 0.83
CA HIS A 47 14.24 -5.83 0.48
C HIS A 47 15.70 -5.62 0.97
N PRO A 48 15.96 -5.68 2.30
CA PRO A 48 17.30 -5.45 2.85
C PRO A 48 18.37 -6.46 2.39
N GLN A 49 17.98 -7.51 1.64
CA GLN A 49 18.79 -8.70 1.35
C GLN A 49 19.23 -8.85 -0.10
N ILE A 50 18.91 -7.91 -1.01
CA ILE A 50 19.46 -7.92 -2.38
C ILE A 50 20.85 -7.28 -2.35
N ILE A 51 21.72 -7.85 -1.53
CA ILE A 51 23.13 -7.51 -1.43
C ILE A 51 23.87 -8.84 -1.64
N GLY A 52 23.99 -9.22 -2.92
CA GLY A 52 24.89 -10.24 -3.45
C GLY A 52 24.97 -11.57 -2.70
N HIS A 53 24.17 -12.56 -3.09
CA HIS A 53 24.57 -13.95 -3.33
C HIS A 53 23.37 -14.79 -3.79
N SER A 54 23.60 -15.73 -4.69
CA SER A 54 22.69 -16.84 -4.96
C SER A 54 22.52 -17.65 -3.68
N VAL A 55 21.41 -17.45 -2.95
CA VAL A 55 21.12 -18.18 -1.72
C VAL A 55 20.12 -19.28 -2.04
N VAL A 56 20.56 -20.53 -1.86
CA VAL A 56 19.71 -21.70 -1.67
C VAL A 56 18.66 -21.34 -0.61
N PRO A 57 17.34 -21.53 -0.85
CA PRO A 57 16.31 -21.12 0.09
C PRO A 57 16.50 -21.80 1.45
N THR A 58 17.10 -21.07 2.40
CA THR A 58 17.14 -21.46 3.80
C THR A 58 15.80 -21.05 4.40
N ALA A 59 14.93 -22.05 4.57
CA ALA A 59 13.68 -21.93 5.27
C ALA A 59 13.95 -21.43 6.71
N GLY A 60 13.73 -20.15 7.01
CA GLY A 60 13.84 -19.65 8.38
C GLY A 60 14.14 -18.16 8.61
N GLY A 61 14.23 -17.32 7.59
CA GLY A 61 14.33 -15.86 7.80
C GLY A 61 13.03 -15.27 8.38
N PRO A 62 13.09 -14.25 9.26
CA PRO A 62 11.90 -13.63 9.83
C PRO A 62 10.99 -13.11 8.72
N ASP A 63 9.70 -13.45 8.85
CA ASP A 63 8.57 -13.15 7.98
C ASP A 63 8.30 -11.63 7.78
N GLY A 64 9.31 -10.79 7.57
CA GLY A 64 9.17 -9.33 7.44
C GLY A 64 8.15 -8.92 6.38
N GLY A 65 8.06 -9.67 5.29
CA GLY A 65 7.07 -9.47 4.24
C GLY A 65 5.62 -9.81 4.65
N ARG A 66 5.39 -10.62 5.70
CA ARG A 66 4.03 -10.95 6.16
C ARG A 66 3.33 -9.77 6.84
N LEU A 67 4.09 -8.93 7.54
CA LEU A 67 3.53 -7.80 8.30
C LEU A 67 3.38 -6.52 7.47
N LEU A 68 4.14 -6.39 6.38
CA LEU A 68 4.12 -5.18 5.55
C LEU A 68 2.71 -4.85 5.04
N GLY A 69 2.00 -5.82 4.46
CA GLY A 69 0.66 -5.61 3.92
C GLY A 69 -0.35 -5.14 4.98
N PRO A 70 -0.50 -5.86 6.11
CA PRO A 70 -1.37 -5.45 7.21
C PRO A 70 -1.00 -4.10 7.82
N ALA A 71 0.29 -3.85 8.07
CA ALA A 71 0.76 -2.59 8.64
C ALA A 71 0.47 -1.41 7.70
N ALA A 72 0.73 -1.58 6.40
CA ALA A 72 0.43 -0.57 5.39
C ALA A 72 -1.08 -0.29 5.29
N ALA A 73 -1.93 -1.32 5.39
CA ALA A 73 -3.38 -1.14 5.38
C ALA A 73 -3.88 -0.32 6.59
N ILE A 74 -3.36 -0.63 7.78
CA ILE A 74 -3.73 0.04 9.02
C ILE A 74 -3.22 1.49 9.03
N ALA A 75 -1.94 1.69 8.72
CA ALA A 75 -1.34 3.02 8.67
C ALA A 75 -1.96 3.89 7.56
N GLY A 76 -2.18 3.31 6.37
CA GLY A 76 -2.83 3.99 5.26
C GLY A 76 -4.27 4.41 5.60
N GLY A 77 -5.06 3.53 6.20
CA GLY A 77 -6.38 3.88 6.70
C GLY A 77 -6.35 4.97 7.78
N GLY A 78 -5.44 4.87 8.76
CA GLY A 78 -5.27 5.91 9.78
C GLY A 78 -4.95 7.29 9.19
N LEU A 79 -4.06 7.35 8.20
CA LEU A 79 -3.72 8.59 7.49
C LEU A 79 -4.89 9.14 6.67
N LEU A 80 -5.70 8.28 6.05
CA LEU A 80 -6.90 8.71 5.33
C LEU A 80 -7.96 9.29 6.28
N ILE A 81 -8.18 8.69 7.46
CA ILE A 81 -9.07 9.24 8.49
C ILE A 81 -8.56 10.61 8.94
N LEU A 82 -7.27 10.71 9.28
CA LEU A 82 -6.68 11.96 9.73
C LEU A 82 -6.76 13.05 8.64
N GLY A 83 -6.43 12.71 7.39
CA GLY A 83 -6.52 13.62 6.26
C GLY A 83 -7.94 14.12 6.02
N GLY A 84 -8.94 13.22 6.01
CA GLY A 84 -10.35 13.58 5.88
C GLY A 84 -10.86 14.45 7.03
N ALA A 85 -10.50 14.13 8.27
CA ALA A 85 -10.89 14.90 9.45
C ALA A 85 -10.23 16.29 9.47
N LEU A 86 -8.97 16.39 9.09
CA LEU A 86 -8.28 17.68 8.99
C LEU A 86 -8.89 18.54 7.87
N MET A 87 -9.16 17.98 6.69
CA MET A 87 -9.85 18.70 5.60
C MET A 87 -11.20 19.27 6.04
N PHE A 88 -11.98 18.46 6.78
CA PHE A 88 -13.25 18.90 7.36
C PHE A 88 -13.06 20.05 8.37
N GLY A 89 -12.04 19.95 9.22
CA GLY A 89 -11.78 20.93 10.29
C GLY A 89 -11.18 22.25 9.81
N THR A 90 -10.38 22.25 8.74
CA THR A 90 -9.66 23.44 8.29
C THR A 90 -10.48 24.37 7.40
N ARG A 91 -11.68 23.96 6.93
CA ARG A 91 -12.57 24.73 6.03
C ARG A 91 -11.78 25.55 5.02
N VAL A 92 -11.18 24.87 4.05
CA VAL A 92 -10.36 25.53 3.02
C VAL A 92 -11.21 26.58 2.32
N ASP A 93 -10.72 27.81 2.33
CA ASP A 93 -11.37 28.92 1.62
C ASP A 93 -11.36 28.59 0.12
N ALA A 94 -12.53 28.31 -0.45
CA ALA A 94 -12.67 27.89 -1.85
C ALA A 94 -12.02 28.90 -2.82
N HIS A 95 -11.88 30.15 -2.40
CA HIS A 95 -11.23 31.22 -3.16
C HIS A 95 -9.70 31.12 -3.23
N LEU A 96 -9.04 30.54 -2.21
CA LEU A 96 -7.59 30.32 -2.22
C LEU A 96 -7.20 29.09 -3.07
N GLY A 97 -8.18 28.23 -3.35
CA GLY A 97 -8.04 27.04 -4.17
C GLY A 97 -7.18 25.95 -3.51
N TYR A 98 -7.37 24.71 -3.95
CA TYR A 98 -6.63 23.50 -3.54
C TYR A 98 -5.08 23.55 -3.72
N LYS A 99 -4.52 24.71 -4.13
CA LYS A 99 -3.12 24.90 -4.53
C LYS A 99 -2.17 25.21 -3.36
N LEU A 100 -2.69 25.58 -2.20
CA LEU A 100 -1.89 25.54 -0.98
C LEU A 100 -1.84 24.08 -0.57
N VAL A 101 -0.68 23.46 -0.78
CA VAL A 101 -0.43 22.04 -0.50
C VAL A 101 -0.44 21.86 1.02
N ASP A 102 -1.63 21.84 1.59
CA ASP A 102 -1.81 21.75 3.03
C ASP A 102 -1.47 20.33 3.51
N ALA A 103 -1.00 20.24 4.76
CA ALA A 103 -0.73 18.98 5.45
C ALA A 103 -1.82 17.89 5.29
N PRO A 104 -3.14 18.21 5.22
CA PRO A 104 -4.19 17.22 5.03
C PRO A 104 -4.13 16.51 3.66
N LEU A 105 -3.78 17.21 2.58
CA LEU A 105 -3.69 16.60 1.24
C LEU A 105 -2.52 15.63 1.18
N VAL A 106 -1.38 15.99 1.78
CA VAL A 106 -0.22 15.10 1.90
C VAL A 106 -0.59 13.84 2.67
N GLY A 107 -1.35 13.98 3.77
CA GLY A 107 -1.86 12.84 4.53
C GLY A 107 -2.77 11.93 3.71
N LEU A 108 -3.68 12.50 2.91
CA LEU A 108 -4.55 11.74 2.02
C LEU A 108 -3.76 10.95 0.97
N VAL A 109 -2.85 11.61 0.26
CA VAL A 109 -2.04 10.98 -0.79
C VAL A 109 -1.16 9.87 -0.20
N LEU A 110 -0.50 10.12 0.94
CA LEU A 110 0.31 9.09 1.60
C LEU A 110 -0.55 7.91 2.07
N GLY A 111 -1.76 8.18 2.56
CA GLY A 111 -2.74 7.16 2.90
C GLY A 111 -3.14 6.28 1.70
N MET A 112 -3.42 6.89 0.55
CA MET A 112 -3.73 6.19 -0.70
C MET A 112 -2.55 5.32 -1.18
N VAL A 113 -1.32 5.82 -1.08
CA VAL A 113 -0.11 5.07 -1.43
C VAL A 113 0.04 3.84 -0.54
N LEU A 114 -0.07 3.98 0.79
CA LEU A 114 0.04 2.86 1.72
C LEU A 114 -1.06 1.81 1.52
N VAL A 115 -2.29 2.24 1.26
CA VAL A 115 -3.38 1.33 0.91
C VAL A 115 -3.10 0.57 -0.40
N SER A 116 -2.49 1.23 -1.39
CA SER A 116 -2.07 0.58 -2.63
C SER A 116 -0.95 -0.45 -2.40
N VAL A 117 0.02 -0.15 -1.53
CA VAL A 117 1.06 -1.10 -1.11
C VAL A 117 0.43 -2.32 -0.41
N ALA A 118 -0.57 -2.10 0.44
CA ALA A 118 -1.31 -3.19 1.07
C ALA A 118 -2.06 -4.07 0.05
N ALA A 119 -2.68 -3.45 -0.96
CA ALA A 119 -3.34 -4.14 -2.06
C ALA A 119 -2.36 -5.02 -2.85
N ILE A 120 -1.18 -4.48 -3.18
CA ILE A 120 -0.10 -5.19 -3.88
C ILE A 120 0.35 -6.39 -3.04
N ALA A 121 0.75 -6.16 -1.78
CA ALA A 121 1.20 -7.22 -0.87
C ALA A 121 0.15 -8.34 -0.70
N ARG A 122 -1.14 -8.00 -0.73
CA ARG A 122 -2.24 -8.97 -0.68
C ARG A 122 -2.37 -9.78 -1.96
N SER A 123 -2.26 -9.14 -3.12
CA SER A 123 -2.40 -9.78 -4.44
C SER A 123 -1.22 -10.71 -4.79
N SER A 124 -0.02 -10.42 -4.26
CA SER A 124 1.20 -11.22 -4.47
C SER A 124 1.23 -12.56 -3.73
N ARG A 125 0.22 -12.89 -2.91
CA ARG A 125 0.21 -14.14 -2.14
C ARG A 125 -0.09 -15.34 -3.08
N PRO A 126 0.78 -16.38 -3.13
CA PRO A 126 0.81 -17.42 -4.17
C PRO A 126 -0.36 -18.42 -4.20
N ARG A 127 -1.47 -18.17 -3.48
CA ARG A 127 -2.58 -19.13 -3.30
C ARG A 127 -3.97 -18.61 -3.69
N ARG A 128 -4.07 -17.55 -4.49
CA ARG A 128 -5.38 -16.97 -4.87
C ARG A 128 -5.67 -17.12 -6.35
N VAL A 129 -6.80 -17.75 -6.66
CA VAL A 129 -7.39 -17.77 -8.00
C VAL A 129 -7.73 -16.33 -8.37
N GLY A 130 -7.19 -15.82 -9.49
CA GLY A 130 -7.39 -14.41 -9.88
C GLY A 130 -6.30 -13.43 -9.43
N SER A 131 -5.13 -13.91 -9.03
CA SER A 131 -3.99 -13.05 -8.61
C SER A 131 -3.55 -12.05 -9.68
N ARG A 132 -3.59 -12.41 -10.97
CA ARG A 132 -3.18 -11.53 -12.08
C ARG A 132 -4.05 -10.26 -12.21
N PRO A 133 -5.39 -10.35 -12.38
CA PRO A 133 -6.22 -9.15 -12.48
C PRO A 133 -6.22 -8.34 -11.18
N ALA A 134 -6.19 -8.99 -10.01
CA ALA A 134 -6.08 -8.29 -8.73
C ALA A 134 -4.74 -7.53 -8.59
N SER A 135 -3.64 -8.13 -9.04
CA SER A 135 -2.33 -7.49 -9.05
C SER A 135 -2.30 -6.29 -9.97
N ALA A 136 -2.81 -6.42 -11.20
CA ALA A 136 -2.92 -5.30 -12.14
C ALA A 136 -3.75 -4.15 -11.56
N ALA A 137 -4.90 -4.43 -10.95
CA ALA A 137 -5.71 -3.43 -10.27
C ALA A 137 -4.96 -2.76 -9.10
N SER A 138 -4.22 -3.52 -8.29
CA SER A 138 -3.44 -2.95 -7.18
C SER A 138 -2.28 -2.05 -7.64
N VAL A 139 -1.64 -2.38 -8.76
CA VAL A 139 -0.62 -1.52 -9.37
C VAL A 139 -1.26 -0.25 -9.95
N ALA A 140 -2.42 -0.38 -10.58
CA ALA A 140 -3.18 0.78 -11.07
C ALA A 140 -3.62 1.70 -9.92
N MET A 141 -3.98 1.15 -8.75
CA MET A 141 -4.22 1.95 -7.54
C MET A 141 -2.98 2.79 -7.20
N LEU A 142 -1.79 2.16 -7.13
CA LEU A 142 -0.56 2.87 -6.78
C LEU A 142 -0.24 4.00 -7.77
N ILE A 143 -0.36 3.73 -9.08
CA ILE A 143 -0.15 4.73 -10.13
C ILE A 143 -1.14 5.89 -9.97
N GLY A 144 -2.43 5.58 -9.73
CA GLY A 144 -3.46 6.59 -9.48
C GLY A 144 -3.13 7.45 -8.26
N ALA A 145 -2.77 6.82 -7.14
CA ALA A 145 -2.40 7.51 -5.90
C ALA A 145 -1.19 8.44 -6.09
N MET A 146 -0.17 7.99 -6.82
CA MET A 146 0.99 8.83 -7.14
C MET A 146 0.62 9.99 -8.07
N ALA A 147 -0.26 9.76 -9.06
CA ALA A 147 -0.74 10.81 -9.95
C ALA A 147 -1.61 11.86 -9.22
N THR A 148 -2.27 11.50 -8.11
CA THR A 148 -3.00 12.46 -7.25
C THR A 148 -2.08 13.52 -6.64
N ALA A 149 -0.77 13.26 -6.51
CA ALA A 149 0.20 14.23 -6.02
C ALA A 149 0.56 15.31 -7.05
N LEU A 150 0.20 15.12 -8.32
CA LEU A 150 0.53 16.04 -9.42
C LEU A 150 -0.47 17.20 -9.48
N PRO A 151 -0.10 18.33 -10.10
CA PRO A 151 -1.02 19.45 -10.30
C PRO A 151 -2.25 19.07 -11.15
N TRP A 152 -3.28 19.89 -11.09
CA TRP A 152 -4.40 19.80 -12.03
C TRP A 152 -3.92 19.83 -13.49
N PRO A 153 -4.47 19.01 -14.41
CA PRO A 153 -5.61 18.10 -14.22
C PRO A 153 -5.22 16.69 -13.73
N PHE A 154 -3.93 16.39 -13.62
CA PHE A 154 -3.43 15.06 -13.27
C PHE A 154 -3.89 14.61 -11.88
N LEU A 155 -4.06 15.54 -10.93
CA LEU A 155 -4.67 15.26 -9.63
C LEU A 155 -6.00 14.52 -9.76
N ALA A 156 -6.92 15.06 -10.58
CA ALA A 156 -8.26 14.51 -10.76
C ALA A 156 -8.20 13.16 -11.47
N ILE A 157 -7.38 13.05 -12.52
CA ILE A 157 -7.15 11.79 -13.25
C ILE A 157 -6.60 10.72 -12.30
N GLY A 158 -5.62 11.08 -11.45
CA GLY A 158 -5.01 10.19 -10.47
C GLY A 158 -6.01 9.72 -9.41
N LEU A 159 -6.79 10.65 -8.85
CA LEU A 159 -7.81 10.34 -7.84
C LEU A 159 -8.87 9.38 -8.40
N PHE A 160 -9.47 9.70 -9.56
CA PHE A 160 -10.48 8.84 -10.16
C PHE A 160 -9.90 7.52 -10.69
N GLY A 161 -8.64 7.52 -11.15
CA GLY A 161 -7.90 6.32 -11.49
C GLY A 161 -7.69 5.41 -10.27
N PHE A 162 -7.29 5.97 -9.13
CA PHE A 162 -7.15 5.25 -7.86
C PHE A 162 -8.49 4.65 -7.41
N LEU A 163 -9.57 5.44 -7.46
CA LEU A 163 -10.91 4.98 -7.06
C LEU A 163 -11.44 3.89 -7.99
N GLY A 164 -11.31 4.06 -9.31
CA GLY A 164 -11.70 3.05 -10.29
C GLY A 164 -10.93 1.74 -10.12
N ALA A 165 -9.61 1.83 -9.89
CA ALA A 165 -8.76 0.67 -9.63
C ALA A 165 -9.09 -0.01 -8.29
N SER A 166 -9.39 0.78 -7.24
CA SER A 166 -9.81 0.27 -5.92
C SER A 166 -11.15 -0.46 -6.01
N MET A 167 -12.10 0.07 -6.77
CA MET A 167 -13.39 -0.56 -7.05
C MET A 167 -13.18 -1.90 -7.77
N ALA A 168 -12.40 -1.90 -8.86
CA ALA A 168 -12.07 -3.11 -9.59
C ALA A 168 -11.39 -4.16 -8.69
N PHE A 169 -10.42 -3.74 -7.87
CA PHE A 169 -9.74 -4.61 -6.90
C PHE A 169 -10.73 -5.24 -5.91
N GLY A 170 -11.62 -4.44 -5.33
CA GLY A 170 -12.68 -4.92 -4.42
C GLY A 170 -13.60 -5.94 -5.08
N LEU A 171 -14.08 -5.65 -6.29
CA LEU A 171 -14.96 -6.55 -7.05
C LEU A 171 -14.26 -7.85 -7.46
N ILE A 172 -13.00 -7.78 -7.89
CA ILE A 172 -12.19 -8.96 -8.23
C ILE A 172 -12.05 -9.88 -7.01
N ILE A 173 -11.74 -9.33 -5.84
CA ILE A 173 -11.67 -10.12 -4.58
C ILE A 173 -13.05 -10.66 -4.19
N ALA A 174 -14.11 -9.88 -4.35
CA ALA A 174 -15.47 -10.33 -4.03
C ALA A 174 -15.90 -11.52 -4.89
N VAL A 175 -15.65 -11.46 -6.19
CA VAL A 175 -16.10 -12.47 -7.16
C VAL A 175 -15.17 -13.69 -7.17
N LEU A 176 -13.85 -13.48 -7.27
CA LEU A 176 -12.89 -14.57 -7.47
C LEU A 176 -12.47 -15.26 -6.16
N ASP A 177 -12.26 -14.49 -5.08
CA ASP A 177 -11.90 -15.06 -3.77
C ASP A 177 -13.13 -15.36 -2.89
N ARG A 178 -14.34 -14.95 -3.30
CA ARG A 178 -15.60 -15.05 -2.53
C ARG A 178 -15.50 -14.49 -1.11
N ARG A 179 -14.75 -13.39 -0.94
CA ARG A 179 -14.54 -12.78 0.37
C ARG A 179 -15.44 -11.55 0.55
N PRO A 180 -16.16 -11.44 1.68
CA PRO A 180 -17.00 -10.27 1.96
C PRO A 180 -16.17 -8.97 2.06
N ALA A 181 -14.88 -9.09 2.37
CA ALA A 181 -13.93 -7.97 2.34
C ALA A 181 -13.88 -7.26 0.98
N GLY A 182 -14.04 -7.97 -0.14
CA GLY A 182 -14.07 -7.34 -1.46
C GLY A 182 -15.29 -6.44 -1.67
N ILE A 183 -16.46 -6.90 -1.21
CA ILE A 183 -17.72 -6.13 -1.24
C ILE A 183 -17.58 -4.88 -0.36
N LEU A 184 -16.99 -5.02 0.82
CA LEU A 184 -16.74 -3.89 1.72
C LEU A 184 -15.85 -2.82 1.06
N ILE A 185 -14.74 -3.21 0.40
CA ILE A 185 -13.90 -2.27 -0.35
C ILE A 185 -14.72 -1.58 -1.45
N ALA A 186 -15.48 -2.34 -2.24
CA ALA A 186 -16.26 -1.80 -3.34
C ALA A 186 -17.28 -0.75 -2.86
N ILE A 187 -18.08 -1.07 -1.84
CA ILE A 187 -19.06 -0.15 -1.25
C ILE A 187 -18.35 1.10 -0.70
N ALA A 188 -17.27 0.91 0.06
CA ALA A 188 -16.57 2.04 0.67
C ALA A 188 -15.89 2.93 -0.39
N THR A 189 -15.41 2.35 -1.49
CA THR A 189 -14.87 3.08 -2.64
C THR A 189 -15.96 3.88 -3.34
N PHE A 190 -17.16 3.31 -3.51
CA PHE A 190 -18.31 4.02 -4.09
C PHE A 190 -18.67 5.26 -3.27
N LEU A 191 -18.72 5.12 -1.93
CA LEU A 191 -18.96 6.26 -1.04
C LEU A 191 -17.85 7.30 -1.16
N MET A 192 -16.58 6.88 -1.16
CA MET A 192 -15.43 7.77 -1.30
C MET A 192 -15.41 8.51 -2.65
N ALA A 193 -15.97 7.94 -3.72
CA ALA A 193 -16.07 8.63 -5.01
C ALA A 193 -16.98 9.87 -4.98
N SER A 194 -17.83 9.99 -3.96
CA SER A 194 -18.66 11.19 -3.72
C SER A 194 -18.00 12.17 -2.74
N MET A 195 -16.75 11.93 -2.31
CA MET A 195 -16.05 12.84 -1.42
C MET A 195 -15.81 14.19 -2.07
N ASN A 196 -15.83 15.24 -1.26
CA ASN A 196 -15.43 16.58 -1.64
C ASN A 196 -14.53 17.13 -0.53
N THR A 197 -13.36 17.64 -0.88
CA THR A 197 -12.40 18.18 0.10
C THR A 197 -12.85 19.52 0.67
N GLU A 198 -13.83 20.18 0.07
CA GLU A 198 -14.29 21.53 0.44
C GLU A 198 -15.46 21.53 1.44
N ASP A 199 -16.10 20.38 1.70
CA ASP A 199 -17.26 20.30 2.59
C ASP A 199 -17.24 19.05 3.49
N GLU A 200 -18.34 18.82 4.19
CA GLU A 200 -18.54 17.66 5.09
C GLU A 200 -18.36 16.29 4.41
N ARG A 201 -18.43 16.23 3.08
CA ARG A 201 -18.17 15.01 2.31
C ARG A 201 -16.71 14.60 2.34
N ALA A 202 -15.78 15.42 2.85
CA ALA A 202 -14.41 15.01 3.12
C ALA A 202 -14.36 13.79 4.08
N LEU A 203 -15.37 13.66 4.95
CA LEU A 203 -15.52 12.54 5.88
C LEU A 203 -15.91 11.22 5.18
N LEU A 204 -16.30 11.24 3.90
CA LEU A 204 -16.56 10.01 3.12
C LEU A 204 -15.28 9.19 2.85
N THR A 205 -14.11 9.72 3.19
CA THR A 205 -12.84 8.97 3.25
C THR A 205 -12.81 7.96 4.40
N ILE A 206 -13.56 8.20 5.48
CA ILE A 206 -13.53 7.40 6.71
C ILE A 206 -14.05 5.96 6.49
N PRO A 207 -15.20 5.71 5.85
CA PRO A 207 -15.64 4.35 5.58
C PRO A 207 -14.62 3.53 4.77
N PHE A 208 -13.99 4.16 3.78
CA PHE A 208 -12.94 3.52 2.96
C PHE A 208 -11.70 3.19 3.79
N ALA A 209 -11.26 4.12 4.62
CA ALA A 209 -10.15 3.92 5.54
C ALA A 209 -10.41 2.79 6.54
N ILE A 210 -11.59 2.77 7.18
CA ILE A 210 -12.01 1.73 8.12
C ILE A 210 -12.02 0.36 7.42
N ALA A 211 -12.54 0.27 6.20
CA ALA A 211 -12.54 -0.97 5.43
C ALA A 211 -11.12 -1.55 5.29
N TRP A 212 -10.14 -0.72 4.94
CA TRP A 212 -8.74 -1.15 4.84
C TRP A 212 -8.10 -1.50 6.17
N MET A 213 -8.37 -0.74 7.24
CA MET A 213 -7.90 -1.08 8.59
C MET A 213 -8.43 -2.44 9.05
N LEU A 214 -9.73 -2.70 8.85
CA LEU A 214 -10.35 -3.98 9.20
C LEU A 214 -9.73 -5.15 8.41
N ILE A 215 -9.40 -4.93 7.12
CA ILE A 215 -8.70 -5.92 6.30
C ILE A 215 -7.29 -6.17 6.83
N GLY A 216 -6.55 -5.12 7.20
CA GLY A 216 -5.23 -5.26 7.81
C GLY A 216 -5.30 -6.05 9.11
N LEU A 217 -6.22 -5.70 10.00
CA LEU A 217 -6.45 -6.40 11.27
C LEU A 217 -6.85 -7.87 11.06
N ALA A 218 -7.69 -8.16 10.06
CA ALA A 218 -8.09 -9.52 9.73
C ALA A 218 -6.91 -10.36 9.21
N ASP A 219 -5.98 -9.74 8.47
CA ASP A 219 -4.80 -10.40 7.94
C ASP A 219 -3.70 -10.65 9.00
N LEU A 220 -3.73 -9.93 10.12
CA LEU A 220 -2.84 -10.21 11.27
C LEU A 220 -3.25 -11.46 12.04
N ARG A 221 -4.48 -11.98 11.84
CA ARG A 221 -4.94 -13.16 12.55
C ARG A 221 -4.14 -14.38 12.07
N PRO A 222 -3.52 -15.15 12.98
CA PRO A 222 -2.83 -16.38 12.61
C PRO A 222 -3.77 -17.29 11.84
N ALA A 223 -3.29 -17.90 10.74
CA ALA A 223 -4.03 -18.99 10.12
C ALA A 223 -4.30 -20.04 11.20
N PRO A 224 -5.52 -20.61 11.29
CA PRO A 224 -5.78 -21.73 12.18
C PRO A 224 -4.68 -22.74 11.95
N ARG A 225 -3.90 -23.06 12.99
CA ARG A 225 -2.92 -24.14 12.88
C ARG A 225 -3.72 -25.33 12.42
N ALA A 226 -3.43 -25.84 11.23
CA ALA A 226 -3.95 -27.13 10.83
C ALA A 226 -3.55 -28.05 11.98
N THR A 227 -4.53 -28.48 12.77
CA THR A 227 -4.33 -29.53 13.74
C THR A 227 -3.82 -30.67 12.88
N HIS A 228 -2.51 -30.92 12.91
CA HIS A 228 -1.95 -32.10 12.28
C HIS A 228 -2.83 -33.22 12.80
N PRO A 229 -3.53 -33.98 11.92
CA PRO A 229 -4.25 -35.14 12.38
C PRO A 229 -3.24 -35.90 13.22
N GLY A 230 -3.51 -36.03 14.52
CA GLY A 230 -2.62 -36.72 15.44
C GLY A 230 -2.24 -38.05 14.79
N PRO A 231 -0.99 -38.53 14.97
CA PRO A 231 -0.51 -39.72 14.28
C PRO A 231 -1.62 -40.75 14.32
N SER A 232 -2.17 -41.11 13.15
CA SER A 232 -3.27 -42.05 13.08
C SER A 232 -2.78 -43.26 13.85
N VAL A 233 -3.35 -43.51 15.03
CA VAL A 233 -3.03 -44.69 15.80
C VAL A 233 -3.37 -45.81 14.86
N ALA A 234 -2.34 -46.40 14.25
CA ALA A 234 -2.50 -47.55 13.40
C ALA A 234 -3.16 -48.58 14.29
N VAL A 235 -4.46 -48.80 14.07
CA VAL A 235 -5.19 -49.88 14.71
C VAL A 235 -4.47 -51.13 14.24
N ASP A 236 -3.65 -51.69 15.13
CA ASP A 236 -2.96 -52.95 14.91
C ASP A 236 -4.04 -54.03 14.72
N PRO A 237 -4.21 -54.59 13.51
CA PRO A 237 -5.22 -55.62 13.28
C PRO A 237 -4.82 -56.97 13.91
N GLY A 238 -3.70 -57.05 14.63
CA GLY A 238 -3.08 -58.30 15.08
C GLY A 238 -3.19 -58.63 16.58
N ARG A 239 -4.00 -57.95 17.40
CA ARG A 239 -4.23 -58.42 18.79
C ARG A 239 -5.48 -59.32 18.87
N PRO A 240 -5.31 -60.63 19.10
CA PRO A 240 -6.42 -61.57 19.30
C PRO A 240 -7.16 -61.34 20.63
#